data_AF-A0A940EFF2-F1
#
_entry.id   AF-A0A940EFF2-F1
#
_cell.length_a   1.000
_cell.length_b   1.000
_cell.length_c   1.000
_cell.angle_alpha   90.00
_cell.angle_beta   90.00
_cell.angle_gamma   90.00
#
_symmetry.space_group_name_H-M   'P 1'
#
loop_
_entity.id
_entity.type
_entity.pdbx_description
1 polymer ?
#
loop_
_entity_poly.entity_id
_entity_poly.type
_entity_poly.pdbx_seq_one_letter_code
_entity_poly.pdbx_strand_id
1 'polypeptide(L)'
;MSDSKYVIVGSEVDQAEYFLHDDGRIDRDKGADGQPLNVEFVGKLMVDLSRRGPENVSEAELMELEDQLKYALTVQDFSVRTGNAPLSDSERQQILDRTRVKIQFEPRYRLDGHADRNIRLLIVPCDETLDVADKLIRSQGDSKGFRPPLSYEMDKALLMASLKSELVEIAREFAAKGVPGWTQDMQAALETHMSDAVDARCTFRDPTGAPLDDVKNEIMGSPVRAFHRSVGIYATNACR
;
A
#
# COMPACT_ATOMS: atom_id res chain seq x y z
N MET A 1 -5.47 29.96 -10.63
CA MET A 1 -6.05 28.65 -10.27
C MET A 1 -5.34 28.25 -9.01
N SER A 2 -6.06 28.10 -7.90
CA SER A 2 -5.47 27.84 -6.58
C SER A 2 -4.72 26.50 -6.60
N ASP A 3 -3.47 26.54 -6.15
CA ASP A 3 -2.55 25.41 -5.99
C ASP A 3 -3.04 24.41 -4.93
N SER A 4 -4.20 23.79 -5.15
CA SER A 4 -4.62 22.64 -4.35
C SER A 4 -3.77 21.46 -4.79
N LYS A 5 -2.71 21.17 -4.02
CA LYS A 5 -1.80 20.05 -4.29
C LYS A 5 -2.49 18.74 -3.89
N TYR A 6 -2.71 17.85 -4.86
CA TYR A 6 -3.27 16.52 -4.64
C TYR A 6 -2.44 15.48 -5.39
N VAL A 7 -2.62 14.22 -5.03
CA VAL A 7 -2.08 13.05 -5.75
C VAL A 7 -3.19 12.02 -5.94
N ILE A 8 -3.08 11.20 -6.97
CA ILE A 8 -3.98 10.06 -7.20
C ILE A 8 -3.22 8.80 -6.81
N VAL A 9 -3.80 8.02 -5.91
CA VAL A 9 -3.21 6.78 -5.37
C VAL A 9 -4.27 5.70 -5.29
N GLY A 10 -3.87 4.45 -5.06
CA GLY A 10 -4.82 3.39 -4.79
C GLY A 10 -5.52 3.63 -3.45
N SER A 11 -6.81 3.32 -3.39
CA SER A 11 -7.56 3.33 -2.13
C SER A 11 -7.04 2.25 -1.19
N GLU A 12 -6.82 2.59 0.08
CA GLU A 12 -6.41 1.61 1.09
C GLU A 12 -7.50 0.55 1.31
N VAL A 13 -7.11 -0.60 1.86
CA VAL A 13 -7.98 -1.77 2.02
C VAL A 13 -9.29 -1.51 2.78
N ASP A 14 -9.29 -0.58 3.74
CA ASP A 14 -10.45 -0.16 4.53
C ASP A 14 -11.12 1.12 4.01
N GLN A 15 -10.68 1.64 2.86
CA GLN A 15 -11.14 2.89 2.25
C GLN A 15 -11.82 2.66 0.90
N ALA A 16 -12.10 1.42 0.53
CA ALA A 16 -12.79 1.09 -0.72
C ALA A 16 -14.18 1.76 -0.76
N GLU A 17 -14.39 2.64 -1.75
CA GLU A 17 -15.70 3.28 -1.96
C GLU A 17 -16.59 2.49 -2.93
N TYR A 18 -15.98 1.72 -3.83
CA TYR A 18 -16.65 0.97 -4.87
C TYR A 18 -16.40 -0.53 -4.74
N PHE A 19 -17.38 -1.31 -5.16
CA PHE A 19 -17.38 -2.77 -5.13
C PHE A 19 -17.72 -3.32 -6.50
N LEU A 20 -16.98 -4.34 -6.93
CA LEU A 20 -17.25 -5.11 -8.14
C LEU A 20 -18.08 -6.35 -7.79
N HIS A 21 -19.18 -6.54 -8.50
CA HIS A 21 -20.08 -7.68 -8.34
C HIS A 21 -19.83 -8.77 -9.38
N ASP A 22 -20.36 -9.97 -9.14
CA ASP A 22 -20.19 -11.12 -10.04
C ASP A 22 -20.79 -10.89 -11.44
N ASP A 23 -21.78 -10.00 -11.54
CA ASP A 23 -22.42 -9.60 -12.80
C ASP A 23 -21.63 -8.52 -13.58
N GLY A 24 -20.48 -8.09 -13.05
CA GLY A 24 -19.63 -7.04 -13.61
C GLY A 24 -20.05 -5.62 -13.25
N ARG A 25 -21.13 -5.44 -12.47
CA ARG A 25 -21.57 -4.12 -12.01
C ARG A 25 -20.60 -3.56 -10.99
N ILE A 26 -20.39 -2.25 -11.05
CA ILE A 26 -19.62 -1.49 -10.06
C ILE A 26 -20.52 -0.46 -9.42
N ASP A 27 -20.67 -0.51 -8.10
CA ASP A 27 -21.37 0.52 -7.34
C ASP A 27 -20.79 0.67 -5.92
N ARG A 28 -21.48 1.40 -5.04
CA ARG A 28 -21.05 1.68 -3.66
C ARG A 28 -21.65 0.72 -2.62
N ASP A 29 -22.49 -0.21 -3.04
CA ASP A 29 -23.11 -1.20 -2.17
C ASP A 29 -22.25 -2.47 -2.17
N LYS A 30 -21.72 -2.83 -1.01
CA LYS A 30 -20.93 -4.06 -0.87
C LYS A 30 -21.75 -5.30 -1.19
N GLY A 31 -23.05 -5.33 -0.90
CA GLY A 31 -23.85 -6.54 -1.06
C GLY A 31 -23.24 -7.79 -0.38
N ALA A 32 -23.56 -8.97 -0.90
CA ALA A 32 -23.02 -10.25 -0.43
C ALA A 32 -21.80 -10.73 -1.25
N ASP A 33 -21.71 -10.31 -2.50
CA ASP A 33 -20.73 -10.71 -3.51
C ASP A 33 -19.71 -9.59 -3.83
N GLY A 34 -19.93 -8.37 -3.34
CA GLY A 34 -19.11 -7.22 -3.73
C GLY A 34 -17.66 -7.35 -3.27
N GLN A 35 -16.78 -7.41 -4.26
CA GLN A 35 -15.35 -7.35 -4.08
C GLN A 35 -14.90 -5.89 -3.97
N PRO A 36 -14.22 -5.49 -2.88
CA PRO A 36 -13.78 -4.10 -2.72
C PRO A 36 -12.72 -3.74 -3.78
N LEU A 37 -12.94 -2.60 -4.45
CA LEU A 37 -11.99 -2.03 -5.40
C LEU A 37 -11.00 -1.13 -4.63
N ASN A 38 -9.85 -1.69 -4.29
CA ASN A 38 -8.78 -1.07 -3.52
C ASN A 38 -7.41 -1.61 -3.95
N VAL A 39 -6.33 -1.22 -3.26
CA VAL A 39 -4.97 -1.70 -3.56
C VAL A 39 -4.81 -3.23 -3.51
N GLU A 40 -5.57 -3.96 -2.70
CA GLU A 40 -5.51 -5.44 -2.71
C GLU A 40 -6.10 -5.99 -4.01
N PHE A 41 -7.20 -5.43 -4.50
CA PHE A 41 -7.78 -5.77 -5.82
C PHE A 41 -6.77 -5.51 -6.94
N VAL A 42 -6.17 -4.30 -6.97
CA VAL A 42 -5.15 -3.96 -7.97
C VAL A 42 -4.01 -4.97 -7.95
N GLY A 43 -3.52 -5.30 -6.77
CA GLY A 43 -2.44 -6.28 -6.59
C GLY A 43 -2.77 -7.67 -7.12
N LYS A 44 -3.97 -8.18 -6.79
CA LYS A 44 -4.45 -9.48 -7.30
C LYS A 44 -4.53 -9.47 -8.82
N LEU A 45 -5.07 -8.39 -9.40
CA LEU A 45 -5.16 -8.23 -10.84
C LEU A 45 -3.78 -8.23 -11.51
N MET A 46 -2.81 -7.47 -10.97
CA MET A 46 -1.45 -7.43 -11.52
C MET A 46 -0.76 -8.80 -11.47
N VAL A 47 -0.96 -9.57 -10.39
CA VAL A 47 -0.44 -10.95 -10.28
C VAL A 47 -1.12 -11.87 -11.30
N ASP A 48 -2.44 -11.77 -11.49
CA ASP A 48 -3.16 -12.56 -12.48
C ASP A 48 -2.69 -12.26 -13.90
N LEU A 49 -2.63 -10.97 -14.27
CA LEU A 49 -2.14 -10.54 -15.58
C LEU A 49 -0.70 -10.97 -15.80
N SER A 50 0.17 -10.83 -14.80
CA SER A 50 1.57 -11.29 -14.90
C SER A 50 1.66 -12.81 -15.13
N ARG A 51 0.73 -13.59 -14.58
CA ARG A 51 0.68 -15.04 -14.78
C ARG A 51 0.17 -15.41 -16.17
N ARG A 52 -0.84 -14.70 -16.66
CA ARG A 52 -1.45 -14.94 -17.98
C ARG A 52 -0.55 -14.50 -19.13
N GLY A 53 0.14 -13.37 -18.96
CA GLY A 53 0.98 -12.77 -20.00
C GLY A 53 0.19 -12.10 -21.12
N PRO A 54 0.85 -11.25 -21.93
CA PRO A 54 0.19 -10.37 -22.91
C PRO A 54 -0.55 -11.11 -24.02
N GLU A 55 -0.15 -12.35 -24.35
CA GLU A 55 -0.77 -13.14 -25.42
C GLU A 55 -2.15 -13.71 -25.02
N ASN A 56 -2.45 -13.77 -23.71
CA ASN A 56 -3.65 -14.38 -23.17
C ASN A 56 -4.65 -13.36 -22.58
N VAL A 57 -4.49 -12.07 -22.92
CA VAL A 57 -5.38 -11.00 -22.49
C VAL A 57 -5.75 -10.17 -23.72
N SER A 58 -7.05 -10.10 -24.01
CA SER A 58 -7.53 -9.34 -25.17
C SER A 58 -7.51 -7.82 -24.91
N GLU A 59 -7.51 -7.02 -25.97
CA GLU A 59 -7.59 -5.55 -25.83
C GLU A 59 -8.91 -5.11 -25.16
N ALA A 60 -10.04 -5.76 -25.49
CA ALA A 60 -11.33 -5.47 -24.88
C ALA A 60 -11.33 -5.77 -23.37
N GLU A 61 -10.72 -6.89 -22.98
CA GLU A 61 -10.56 -7.25 -21.58
C GLU A 61 -9.64 -6.27 -20.84
N LEU A 62 -8.53 -5.83 -21.46
CA LEU A 62 -7.68 -4.81 -20.87
C LEU A 62 -8.43 -3.49 -20.64
N MET A 63 -9.27 -3.06 -21.58
CA MET A 63 -10.09 -1.86 -21.41
C MET A 63 -11.08 -1.98 -20.25
N GLU A 64 -11.70 -3.14 -20.07
CA GLU A 64 -12.60 -3.40 -18.94
C GLU A 64 -11.84 -3.38 -17.60
N LEU A 65 -10.68 -4.04 -17.55
CA LEU A 65 -9.82 -4.05 -16.37
C LEU A 65 -9.27 -2.66 -16.03
N GLU A 66 -8.92 -1.85 -17.03
CA GLU A 66 -8.51 -0.46 -16.87
C GLU A 66 -9.65 0.41 -16.30
N ASP A 67 -10.90 0.17 -16.73
CA ASP A 67 -12.06 0.85 -16.17
C ASP A 67 -12.31 0.44 -14.71
N GLN A 68 -12.25 -0.86 -14.39
CA GLN A 68 -12.34 -1.37 -13.02
C GLN A 68 -11.26 -0.78 -12.11
N LEU A 69 -10.01 -0.69 -12.58
CA LEU A 69 -8.90 -0.10 -11.84
C LEU A 69 -9.14 1.36 -11.48
N LYS A 70 -9.84 2.13 -12.32
CA LYS A 70 -10.14 3.54 -12.05
C LYS A 70 -10.94 3.72 -10.75
N TYR A 71 -11.86 2.79 -10.46
CA TYR A 71 -12.66 2.78 -9.23
C TYR A 71 -11.88 2.33 -7.99
N ALA A 72 -10.69 1.75 -8.17
CA ALA A 72 -9.77 1.45 -7.07
C ALA A 72 -8.86 2.63 -6.71
N LEU A 73 -8.95 3.76 -7.43
CA LEU A 73 -8.16 4.97 -7.18
C LEU A 73 -8.90 5.96 -6.29
N THR A 74 -8.13 6.75 -5.55
CA THR A 74 -8.63 7.85 -4.73
C THR A 74 -7.73 9.09 -4.86
N VAL A 75 -8.31 10.25 -4.60
CA VAL A 75 -7.58 11.54 -4.59
C VAL A 75 -7.16 11.85 -3.17
N GLN A 76 -5.86 11.79 -2.91
CA GLN A 76 -5.29 12.24 -1.65
C GLN A 76 -4.96 13.74 -1.75
N ASP A 77 -5.58 14.52 -0.87
CA ASP A 77 -5.49 15.97 -0.89
C ASP A 77 -4.52 16.50 0.18
N PHE A 78 -3.60 17.36 -0.24
CA PHE A 78 -2.60 17.99 0.62
C PHE A 78 -2.82 19.50 0.80
N SER A 79 -3.89 20.07 0.25
CA SER A 79 -4.22 21.50 0.36
C SER A 79 -4.29 21.99 1.81
N VAL A 80 -4.82 21.18 2.73
CA VAL A 80 -4.88 21.49 4.18
C VAL A 80 -3.48 21.71 4.77
N ARG A 81 -2.46 21.02 4.25
CA ARG A 81 -1.07 21.16 4.70
C ARG A 81 -0.39 22.41 4.15
N THR A 82 -0.90 22.96 3.05
CA THR A 82 -0.40 24.20 2.43
C THR A 82 -1.22 25.43 2.83
N GLY A 83 -2.17 25.29 3.78
CA GLY A 83 -3.06 26.37 4.23
C GLY A 83 -4.17 26.72 3.24
N ASN A 84 -4.37 25.90 2.21
CA ASN A 84 -5.44 26.05 1.22
C ASN A 84 -6.71 25.30 1.68
N ALA A 85 -7.85 25.68 1.11
CA ALA A 85 -9.11 24.98 1.37
C ALA A 85 -9.07 23.53 0.83
N PRO A 86 -9.61 22.55 1.57
CA PRO A 86 -9.70 21.17 1.11
C PRO A 86 -10.55 21.04 -0.15
N LEU A 87 -10.18 20.09 -1.01
CA LEU A 87 -10.99 19.69 -2.16
C LEU A 87 -12.31 19.08 -1.68
N SER A 88 -13.40 19.57 -2.27
CA SER A 88 -14.74 18.98 -2.13
C SER A 88 -14.84 17.61 -2.80
N ASP A 89 -15.81 16.80 -2.40
CA ASP A 89 -16.07 15.49 -3.00
C ASP A 89 -16.36 15.60 -4.51
N SER A 90 -17.05 16.66 -4.94
CA SER A 90 -17.29 16.92 -6.36
C SER A 90 -16.01 17.21 -7.14
N GLU A 91 -15.04 17.91 -6.54
CA GLU A 91 -13.75 18.16 -7.18
C GLU A 91 -12.91 16.88 -7.25
N ARG A 92 -12.93 16.06 -6.20
CA ARG A 92 -12.27 14.73 -6.20
C ARG A 92 -12.83 13.83 -7.30
N GLN A 93 -14.16 13.77 -7.42
CA GLN A 93 -14.81 12.98 -8.46
C GLN A 93 -14.44 13.48 -9.86
N GLN A 94 -14.45 14.81 -10.09
CA GLN A 94 -14.03 15.38 -11.39
C GLN A 94 -12.58 15.07 -11.75
N ILE A 95 -11.69 15.02 -10.76
CA ILE A 95 -10.29 14.62 -10.97
C ILE A 95 -10.24 13.16 -11.41
N LEU A 96 -10.90 12.25 -10.66
CA LEU A 96 -10.96 10.83 -10.99
C LEU A 96 -11.58 10.60 -12.37
N ASP A 97 -12.68 11.28 -12.71
CA ASP A 97 -13.36 11.16 -13.99
C ASP A 97 -12.43 11.46 -15.18
N ARG A 98 -11.48 12.38 -15.00
CA ARG A 98 -10.48 12.77 -16.01
C ARG A 98 -9.25 11.88 -16.03
N THR A 99 -9.03 11.07 -15.01
CA THR A 99 -7.92 10.12 -14.95
C THR A 99 -8.12 9.01 -15.98
N ARG A 100 -7.04 8.67 -16.69
CA ARG A 100 -6.98 7.54 -17.61
C ARG A 100 -6.03 6.51 -17.04
N VAL A 101 -6.51 5.29 -16.84
CA VAL A 101 -5.69 4.16 -16.45
C VAL A 101 -5.23 3.42 -17.71
N LYS A 102 -3.99 2.95 -17.71
CA LYS A 102 -3.48 2.09 -18.78
C LYS A 102 -2.62 0.97 -18.21
N ILE A 103 -2.93 -0.27 -18.58
CA ILE A 103 -2.15 -1.45 -18.27
C ILE A 103 -1.17 -1.67 -19.43
N GLN A 104 0.12 -1.86 -19.12
CA GLN A 104 1.13 -2.16 -20.12
C GLN A 104 2.01 -3.31 -19.66
N PHE A 105 2.09 -4.34 -20.51
CA PHE A 105 3.01 -5.44 -20.31
C PHE A 105 4.42 -5.02 -20.68
N GLU A 106 5.36 -5.41 -19.83
CA GLU A 106 6.77 -5.31 -20.17
C GLU A 106 7.13 -6.37 -21.22
N PRO A 107 7.74 -5.99 -22.37
CA PRO A 107 8.15 -6.97 -23.36
C PRO A 107 9.39 -7.74 -22.92
N ARG A 108 9.33 -9.07 -23.05
CA ARG A 108 10.48 -9.97 -22.91
C ARG A 108 10.53 -10.88 -24.12
N TYR A 109 11.65 -10.91 -24.82
CA TYR A 109 11.81 -11.76 -25.99
C TYR A 109 13.18 -12.43 -25.98
N ARG A 110 13.15 -13.76 -26.04
CA ARG A 110 14.33 -14.58 -26.25
C ARG A 110 14.46 -14.82 -27.75
N LEU A 111 15.36 -14.10 -28.39
CA LEU A 111 15.69 -14.34 -29.79
C LEU A 111 16.72 -15.48 -29.85
N ASP A 112 16.42 -16.54 -30.60
CA ASP A 112 17.35 -17.67 -30.77
C ASP A 112 18.71 -17.19 -31.29
N GLY A 113 19.78 -17.59 -30.61
CA GLY A 113 21.15 -17.18 -30.94
C GLY A 113 21.56 -15.77 -30.48
N HIS A 114 20.68 -15.02 -29.80
CA HIS A 114 20.98 -13.69 -29.27
C HIS A 114 20.87 -13.61 -27.75
N ALA A 115 21.50 -12.58 -27.16
CA ALA A 115 21.34 -12.27 -25.75
C ALA A 115 19.89 -11.90 -25.43
N ASP A 116 19.40 -12.33 -24.27
CA ASP A 116 18.10 -11.94 -23.74
C ASP A 116 18.00 -10.41 -23.67
N ARG A 117 17.01 -9.83 -24.36
CA ARG A 117 16.75 -8.39 -24.34
C ARG A 117 15.54 -8.14 -23.46
N ASN A 118 15.80 -7.59 -22.28
CA ASN A 118 14.78 -7.12 -21.35
C ASN A 118 14.65 -5.59 -21.47
N ILE A 119 13.47 -5.10 -21.87
CA ILE A 119 13.16 -3.67 -21.90
C ILE A 119 12.13 -3.40 -20.81
N ARG A 120 12.57 -2.74 -19.73
CA ARG A 120 11.72 -2.42 -18.57
C ARG A 120 10.97 -1.11 -18.83
N LEU A 121 9.66 -1.10 -18.56
CA LEU A 121 8.87 0.12 -18.52
C LEU A 121 9.08 0.82 -17.17
N LEU A 122 9.70 2.01 -17.20
CA LEU A 122 9.82 2.87 -16.02
C LEU A 122 8.71 3.90 -16.06
N ILE A 123 7.80 3.85 -15.09
CA ILE A 123 6.75 4.84 -14.96
C ILE A 123 7.25 5.98 -14.07
N VAL A 124 7.26 7.18 -14.62
CA VAL A 124 7.58 8.41 -13.89
C VAL A 124 6.26 8.97 -13.36
N PRO A 125 6.12 9.21 -12.05
CA PRO A 125 4.92 9.83 -11.49
C PRO A 125 4.64 11.19 -12.15
N CYS A 126 3.38 11.63 -12.12
CA CYS A 126 3.00 12.95 -12.61
C CYS A 126 3.84 14.08 -12.02
N ASP A 127 3.98 15.18 -12.77
CA ASP A 127 4.69 16.37 -12.34
C ASP A 127 4.28 16.79 -10.92
N GLU A 128 5.27 17.15 -10.10
CA GLU A 128 5.11 17.61 -8.71
C GLU A 128 4.53 16.59 -7.70
N THR A 129 4.09 15.39 -8.13
CA THR A 129 3.54 14.33 -7.25
C THR A 129 4.49 13.99 -6.10
N LEU A 130 5.78 13.86 -6.42
CA LEU A 130 6.83 13.57 -5.44
C LEU A 130 7.52 14.83 -4.89
N ASP A 131 7.29 16.01 -5.48
CA ASP A 131 7.91 17.27 -5.06
C ASP A 131 7.38 17.73 -3.69
N VAL A 132 6.08 17.58 -3.44
CA VAL A 132 5.48 17.88 -2.12
C VAL A 132 6.09 16.99 -1.04
N ALA A 133 6.24 15.71 -1.36
CA ALA A 133 6.85 14.71 -0.50
C ALA A 133 8.34 15.00 -0.24
N ASP A 134 9.11 15.31 -1.27
CA ASP A 134 10.54 15.67 -1.19
C ASP A 134 10.75 16.93 -0.35
N LYS A 135 9.96 17.99 -0.58
CA LYS A 135 9.99 19.22 0.24
C LYS A 135 9.71 18.93 1.71
N LEU A 136 8.72 18.07 1.99
CA LEU A 136 8.40 17.69 3.37
C LEU A 136 9.56 16.93 4.02
N ILE A 137 10.16 15.95 3.34
CA ILE A 137 11.30 15.20 3.88
C ILE A 137 12.48 16.16 4.12
N ARG A 138 12.81 17.02 3.16
CA ARG A 138 13.91 18.00 3.31
C ARG A 138 13.68 18.95 4.48
N SER A 139 12.43 19.36 4.73
CA SER A 139 12.09 20.23 5.86
C SER A 139 12.30 19.57 7.23
N GLN A 140 12.34 18.24 7.31
CA GLN A 140 12.58 17.50 8.55
C GLN A 140 14.06 17.47 8.95
N GLY A 141 14.96 17.88 8.06
CA GLY A 141 16.41 17.83 8.29
C GLY A 141 16.94 16.39 8.42
N ASP A 142 18.06 16.23 9.12
CA ASP A 142 18.68 14.93 9.32
C ASP A 142 17.95 14.13 10.41
N SER A 143 17.44 12.95 10.07
CA SER A 143 16.82 12.00 11.00
C SER A 143 17.36 10.59 10.81
N LYS A 144 17.52 9.83 11.90
CA LYS A 144 17.90 8.40 11.86
C LYS A 144 16.68 7.51 11.60
N GLY A 145 15.94 7.83 10.55
CA GLY A 145 14.71 7.16 10.13
C GLY A 145 13.58 8.14 9.88
N PHE A 146 12.90 7.98 8.75
CA PHE A 146 11.70 8.73 8.39
C PHE A 146 10.65 7.75 7.85
N ARG A 147 9.37 8.10 7.99
CA ARG A 147 8.29 7.35 7.31
C ARG A 147 8.26 7.81 5.86
N PRO A 148 8.49 6.93 4.87
CA PRO A 148 8.42 7.36 3.48
C PRO A 148 7.03 7.94 3.17
N PRO A 149 6.97 9.04 2.39
CA PRO A 149 5.72 9.59 1.92
C PRO A 149 4.94 8.50 1.17
N LEU A 150 3.62 8.47 1.34
CA LEU A 150 2.73 7.43 0.80
C LEU A 150 2.84 6.04 1.45
N SER A 151 3.55 5.90 2.58
CA SER A 151 3.44 4.68 3.41
C SER A 151 2.18 4.74 4.25
N TYR A 152 1.38 3.70 4.26
CA TYR A 152 0.19 3.59 5.10
C TYR A 152 0.54 3.06 6.50
N GLU A 153 -0.40 3.17 7.43
CA GLU A 153 -0.19 2.71 8.81
C GLU A 153 0.08 1.20 8.87
N MET A 154 -0.57 0.45 8.00
CA MET A 154 -0.40 -1.00 7.91
C MET A 154 1.01 -1.39 7.48
N ASP A 155 1.70 -0.59 6.66
CA ASP A 155 3.09 -0.87 6.26
C ASP A 155 4.04 -0.83 7.46
N LYS A 156 3.79 0.08 8.41
CA LYS A 156 4.55 0.16 9.67
C LYS A 156 4.30 -1.07 10.53
N ALA A 157 3.04 -1.49 10.66
CA ALA A 157 2.67 -2.67 11.44
C ALA A 157 3.28 -3.95 10.85
N LEU A 158 3.18 -4.14 9.53
CA LEU A 158 3.78 -5.28 8.82
C LEU A 158 5.30 -5.33 8.99
N LEU A 159 5.99 -4.19 8.82
CA LEU A 159 7.44 -4.12 9.02
C LEU A 159 7.81 -4.44 10.47
N MET A 160 7.11 -3.85 11.44
CA MET A 160 7.37 -4.10 12.86
C MET A 160 7.14 -5.57 13.23
N ALA A 161 6.08 -6.19 12.74
CA ALA A 161 5.81 -7.61 12.93
C ALA A 161 6.92 -8.49 12.32
N SER A 162 7.40 -8.15 11.13
CA SER A 162 8.48 -8.90 10.46
C SER A 162 9.81 -8.84 11.21
N LEU A 163 10.07 -7.72 11.91
CA LEU A 163 11.30 -7.49 12.68
C LEU A 163 11.18 -7.93 14.15
N LYS A 164 10.05 -8.51 14.58
CA LYS A 164 9.80 -8.86 15.98
C LYS A 164 10.94 -9.70 16.58
N SER A 165 11.39 -10.72 15.86
CA SER A 165 12.47 -11.61 16.32
C SER A 165 13.79 -10.86 16.48
N GLU A 166 14.14 -9.98 15.55
CA GLU A 166 15.36 -9.15 15.62
C GLU A 166 15.29 -8.15 16.77
N LEU A 167 14.13 -7.53 17.01
CA LEU A 167 13.92 -6.62 18.15
C LEU A 167 14.10 -7.34 19.49
N VAL A 168 13.59 -8.57 19.61
CA VAL A 168 13.79 -9.41 20.80
C VAL A 168 15.25 -9.86 20.92
N GLU A 169 15.92 -10.16 19.81
CA GLU A 169 17.35 -10.52 19.79
C GLU A 169 18.24 -9.37 20.28
N ILE A 170 17.97 -8.13 19.88
CA ILE A 170 18.68 -6.94 20.40
C ILE A 170 18.57 -6.86 21.94
N ALA A 171 17.41 -7.20 22.50
CA ALA A 171 17.24 -7.26 23.95
C ALA A 171 18.05 -8.40 24.58
N ARG A 172 18.19 -9.53 23.89
CA ARG A 172 19.01 -10.66 24.34
C ARG A 172 20.50 -10.35 24.35
N GLU A 173 20.98 -9.57 23.39
CA GLU A 173 22.37 -9.09 23.36
C GLU A 173 22.72 -8.25 24.59
N PHE A 174 21.75 -7.55 25.19
CA PHE A 174 21.98 -6.78 26.40
C PHE A 174 22.38 -7.68 27.59
N ALA A 175 21.66 -8.79 27.81
CA ALA A 175 22.00 -9.76 28.85
C ALA A 175 23.38 -10.38 28.64
N ALA A 176 23.75 -10.66 27.38
CA ALA A 176 25.04 -11.25 27.03
C ALA A 176 26.25 -10.38 27.41
N LYS A 177 26.05 -9.08 27.66
CA LYS A 177 27.11 -8.15 28.11
C LYS A 177 27.48 -8.29 29.59
N GLY A 178 26.81 -9.16 30.35
CA GLY A 178 27.14 -9.42 31.75
C GLY A 178 26.88 -8.23 32.67
N VAL A 179 25.80 -7.49 32.42
CA VAL A 179 25.45 -6.28 33.19
C VAL A 179 25.20 -6.64 34.68
N PRO A 180 25.90 -6.00 35.64
CA PRO A 180 25.72 -6.29 37.05
C PRO A 180 24.25 -6.11 37.50
N GLY A 181 23.74 -7.07 38.25
CA GLY A 181 22.35 -7.06 38.75
C GLY A 181 21.29 -7.48 37.73
N TRP A 182 21.66 -7.77 36.47
CA TRP A 182 20.75 -8.35 35.49
C TRP A 182 20.57 -9.84 35.70
N THR A 183 19.32 -10.31 35.80
CA THR A 183 18.99 -11.73 36.02
C THR A 183 18.32 -12.35 34.80
N GLN A 184 18.27 -13.69 34.74
CA GLN A 184 17.52 -14.40 33.70
C GLN A 184 16.02 -14.08 33.76
N ASP A 185 15.44 -13.92 34.95
CA ASP A 185 14.03 -13.56 35.10
C ASP A 185 13.74 -12.15 34.56
N MET A 186 14.64 -11.19 34.80
CA MET A 186 14.53 -9.84 34.22
C MET A 186 14.63 -9.86 32.70
N GLN A 187 15.54 -10.70 32.15
CA GLN A 187 15.65 -10.90 30.71
C GLN A 187 14.37 -11.48 30.12
N ALA A 188 13.82 -12.54 30.72
CA ALA A 188 12.57 -13.16 30.26
C ALA A 188 11.38 -12.19 30.33
N ALA A 189 11.29 -11.39 31.38
CA ALA A 189 10.25 -10.36 31.53
C ALA A 189 10.37 -9.27 30.45
N LEU A 190 11.59 -8.83 30.13
CA LEU A 190 11.84 -7.87 29.05
C LEU A 190 11.48 -8.45 27.67
N GLU A 191 11.95 -9.66 27.36
CA GLU A 191 11.64 -10.32 26.08
C GLU A 191 10.12 -10.51 25.92
N THR A 192 9.42 -10.92 26.98
CA THR A 192 7.96 -11.05 27.00
C THR A 192 7.29 -9.70 26.77
N HIS A 193 7.67 -8.67 27.54
CA HIS A 193 7.13 -7.33 27.38
C HIS A 193 7.32 -6.80 25.96
N MET A 194 8.50 -6.97 25.37
CA MET A 194 8.79 -6.53 24.00
C MET A 194 7.97 -7.29 22.97
N SER A 195 7.85 -8.62 23.12
CA SER A 195 6.99 -9.44 22.28
C SER A 195 5.54 -8.94 22.32
N ASP A 196 4.98 -8.78 23.51
CA ASP A 196 3.60 -8.32 23.73
C ASP A 196 3.39 -6.89 23.22
N ALA A 197 4.39 -6.02 23.41
CA ALA A 197 4.36 -4.64 22.95
C ALA A 197 4.36 -4.54 21.42
N VAL A 198 5.09 -5.42 20.73
CA VAL A 198 5.06 -5.51 19.27
C VAL A 198 3.71 -6.04 18.80
N ASP A 199 3.21 -7.14 19.39
CA ASP A 199 1.92 -7.73 19.02
C ASP A 199 0.76 -6.74 19.19
N ALA A 200 0.76 -5.98 20.30
CA ALA A 200 -0.24 -4.95 20.56
C ALA A 200 -0.23 -3.82 19.51
N ARG A 201 0.94 -3.45 19.00
CA ARG A 201 1.11 -2.41 17.96
C ARG A 201 0.82 -2.91 16.55
N CYS A 202 0.82 -4.23 16.36
CA CYS A 202 0.53 -4.90 15.10
C CYS A 202 -0.93 -5.38 14.99
N THR A 203 -1.74 -5.12 16.02
CA THR A 203 -3.17 -5.45 16.06
C THR A 203 -3.99 -4.17 16.03
N PHE A 204 -4.83 -4.00 15.02
CA PHE A 204 -5.77 -2.88 14.95
C PHE A 204 -6.94 -3.10 15.90
N ARG A 205 -7.29 -2.08 16.68
CA ARG A 205 -8.24 -2.18 17.78
C ARG A 205 -9.31 -1.11 17.70
N ASP A 206 -10.49 -1.41 18.23
CA ASP A 206 -11.59 -0.47 18.37
C ASP A 206 -11.33 0.52 19.52
N PRO A 207 -12.19 1.54 19.72
CA PRO A 207 -12.04 2.49 20.84
C PRO A 207 -12.11 1.87 22.24
N THR A 208 -12.60 0.64 22.37
CA THR A 208 -12.66 -0.11 23.63
C THR A 208 -11.41 -0.95 23.88
N GLY A 209 -10.52 -1.04 22.89
CA GLY A 209 -9.27 -1.81 22.94
C GLY A 209 -9.40 -3.26 22.47
N ALA A 210 -10.57 -3.69 22.00
CA ALA A 210 -10.77 -5.02 21.43
C ALA A 210 -10.15 -5.09 20.02
N PRO A 211 -9.54 -6.22 19.60
CA PRO A 211 -9.11 -6.40 18.21
C PRO A 211 -10.30 -6.22 17.26
N LEU A 212 -10.12 -5.42 16.21
CA LEU A 212 -11.12 -5.28 15.15
C LEU A 212 -11.22 -6.58 14.36
N ASP A 213 -12.43 -7.05 14.10
CA ASP A 213 -12.68 -8.10 13.10
C ASP A 213 -12.84 -7.43 11.74
N ASP A 214 -11.70 -7.01 11.16
CA ASP A 214 -11.66 -6.22 9.94
C ASP A 214 -10.57 -6.67 8.96
N VAL A 215 -10.65 -6.12 7.75
CA VAL A 215 -9.74 -6.43 6.65
C VAL A 215 -8.27 -6.17 6.99
N LYS A 216 -7.97 -5.21 7.87
CA LYS A 216 -6.60 -4.87 8.26
C LYS A 216 -6.00 -6.00 9.08
N ASN A 217 -6.70 -6.46 10.11
CA ASN A 217 -6.22 -7.58 10.93
C ASN A 217 -6.19 -8.90 10.13
N GLU A 218 -7.13 -9.12 9.21
CA GLU A 218 -7.07 -10.27 8.30
C GLU A 218 -5.81 -10.26 7.41
N ILE A 219 -5.39 -9.09 6.91
CA ILE A 219 -4.17 -8.97 6.09
C ILE A 219 -2.92 -9.09 6.96
N MET A 220 -2.91 -8.57 8.19
CA MET A 220 -1.80 -8.78 9.14
C MET A 220 -1.51 -10.27 9.36
N GLY A 221 -2.54 -11.11 9.34
CA GLY A 221 -2.42 -12.57 9.44
C GLY A 221 -2.16 -13.31 8.13
N SER A 222 -2.11 -12.63 6.98
CA SER A 222 -2.04 -13.26 5.65
C SER A 222 -0.93 -12.69 4.77
N PRO A 223 0.23 -13.38 4.70
CA PRO A 223 1.36 -12.95 3.86
C PRO A 223 0.98 -12.75 2.38
N VAL A 224 0.09 -13.59 1.86
CA VAL A 224 -0.36 -13.49 0.46
C VAL A 224 -1.18 -12.23 0.22
N ARG A 225 -2.10 -11.88 1.14
CA ARG A 225 -2.88 -10.64 1.01
C ARG A 225 -2.03 -9.41 1.21
N ALA A 226 -1.07 -9.45 2.14
CA ALA A 226 -0.10 -8.39 2.35
C ALA A 226 0.74 -8.16 1.07
N PHE A 227 1.19 -9.25 0.42
CA PHE A 227 1.89 -9.18 -0.86
C PHE A 227 1.05 -8.53 -1.96
N HIS A 228 -0.21 -8.97 -2.16
CA HIS A 228 -1.09 -8.34 -3.14
C HIS A 228 -1.28 -6.85 -2.85
N ARG A 229 -1.57 -6.47 -1.60
CA ARG A 229 -1.69 -5.07 -1.21
C ARG A 229 -0.43 -4.26 -1.56
N SER A 230 0.76 -4.76 -1.24
CA SER A 230 2.02 -4.09 -1.58
C SER A 230 2.18 -3.90 -3.09
N VAL A 231 1.90 -4.93 -3.90
CA VAL A 231 1.94 -4.83 -5.37
C VAL A 231 0.98 -3.75 -5.87
N GLY A 232 -0.25 -3.71 -5.34
CA GLY A 232 -1.23 -2.70 -5.71
C GLY A 232 -0.80 -1.28 -5.37
N ILE A 233 -0.27 -1.05 -4.16
CA ILE A 233 0.27 0.25 -3.75
C ILE A 233 1.39 0.69 -4.70
N TYR A 234 2.34 -0.19 -5.01
CA TYR A 234 3.42 0.15 -5.94
C TYR A 234 2.91 0.46 -7.34
N ALA A 235 1.95 -0.34 -7.84
CA ALA A 235 1.35 -0.10 -9.14
C ALA A 235 0.67 1.27 -9.19
N THR A 236 -0.15 1.61 -8.19
CA THR A 236 -0.93 2.86 -8.19
C THR A 236 -0.10 4.10 -7.87
N ASN A 237 0.89 4.00 -7.00
CA ASN A 237 1.76 5.13 -6.66
C ASN A 237 2.75 5.45 -7.78
N ALA A 238 2.98 4.50 -8.68
CA ALA A 238 3.80 4.69 -9.87
C ALA A 238 2.99 5.17 -11.08
N CYS A 239 1.66 5.30 -11.02
CA CYS A 239 0.84 5.67 -12.17
C CYS A 239 1.06 7.13 -12.63
N ARG A 240 1.00 7.33 -13.95
CA ARG A 240 1.00 8.62 -14.65
C ARG A 240 -0.43 8.99 -15.02
#